data_AF-A0A920G427-F1
#
_entry.id   AF-A0A920G427-F1
#
_cell.length_a   1.000
_cell.length_b   1.000
_cell.length_c   1.000
_cell.angle_alpha   90.00
_cell.angle_beta   90.00
_cell.angle_gamma   90.00
#
_symmetry.space_group_name_H-M   'P 1'
#
loop_
_entity.id
_entity.type
_entity.pdbx_description
1 polymer ?
#
loop_
_entity_poly.entity_id
_entity_poly.type
_entity_poly.pdbx_seq_one_letter_code
_entity_poly.pdbx_strand_id
1 'polypeptide(L)'
;MTGAVGQSDRRLLTDARRWVIKVGSALLTNDGRGLDASVVKMLADQLVALRSRGRDVVLVSSGAIVAGLARLNLTERPREVHLSQAAAAVGQSALVRAYEEHLSPTV
;
A
#
# COMPACT_ATOMS: atom_id res chain seq x y z
N MET A 1 -30.08 19.70 -3.77
CA MET A 1 -28.96 20.33 -3.05
C MET A 1 -27.65 19.64 -3.44
N THR A 2 -27.05 20.04 -4.56
CA THR A 2 -25.72 19.58 -5.00
C THR A 2 -24.71 20.66 -4.61
N GLY A 3 -24.25 20.60 -3.36
CA GLY A 3 -23.25 21.53 -2.84
C GLY A 3 -21.88 21.29 -3.49
N ALA A 4 -21.11 22.36 -3.63
CA ALA A 4 -19.81 22.44 -4.27
C ALA A 4 -18.74 21.54 -3.60
N VAL A 5 -18.74 20.25 -3.90
CA VAL A 5 -17.63 19.33 -3.61
C VAL A 5 -16.57 19.60 -4.68
N GLY A 6 -15.51 20.35 -4.38
CA GLY A 6 -14.45 20.51 -5.40
C GLY A 6 -13.28 21.42 -5.05
N GLN A 7 -13.52 22.53 -4.35
CA GLN A 7 -12.48 23.50 -3.98
C GLN A 7 -12.17 23.49 -2.48
N SER A 8 -13.22 23.44 -1.64
CA SER A 8 -13.06 23.37 -0.18
C SER A 8 -12.34 22.09 0.25
N ASP A 9 -12.72 20.94 -0.31
CA ASP A 9 -12.16 19.64 0.10
C ASP A 9 -10.69 19.47 -0.31
N ARG A 10 -10.28 20.07 -1.44
CA ARG A 10 -8.88 20.04 -1.87
C ARG A 10 -7.98 20.86 -0.95
N ARG A 11 -8.46 22.02 -0.48
CA ARG A 11 -7.75 22.82 0.54
C ARG A 11 -7.66 22.07 1.86
N LEU A 12 -8.73 21.42 2.29
CA LEU A 12 -8.71 20.60 3.51
C LEU A 12 -7.63 19.51 3.45
N LEU A 13 -7.42 18.89 2.28
CA LEU A 13 -6.34 17.91 2.09
C LEU A 13 -4.95 18.56 2.13
N THR A 14 -4.72 19.70 1.46
CA THR A 14 -3.41 20.35 1.44
C THR A 14 -3.00 20.91 2.80
N ASP A 15 -3.96 21.38 3.58
CA ASP A 15 -3.74 22.02 4.87
C ASP A 15 -3.69 20.99 6.01
N ALA A 16 -4.17 19.76 5.78
CA ALA A 16 -4.14 18.70 6.76
C ALA A 16 -2.70 18.30 7.12
N ARG A 17 -2.38 18.34 8.42
CA ARG A 17 -1.09 17.92 8.95
C ARG A 17 -0.85 16.41 8.82
N ARG A 18 -1.91 15.59 8.96
CA ARG A 18 -1.82 14.12 8.96
C ARG A 18 -2.60 13.50 7.82
N TRP A 19 -1.93 12.65 7.05
CA TRP A 19 -2.49 11.98 5.88
C TRP A 19 -2.53 10.48 6.13
N VAL A 20 -3.72 9.88 6.00
CA VAL A 20 -3.90 8.43 5.96
C VAL A 20 -4.06 8.02 4.51
N ILE A 21 -3.05 7.33 3.96
CA ILE A 21 -3.01 6.96 2.56
C ILE A 21 -3.35 5.47 2.46
N LYS A 22 -4.53 5.16 1.90
CA LYS A 22 -4.93 3.78 1.61
C LYS A 22 -4.49 3.40 0.21
N VAL A 23 -3.78 2.28 0.09
CA VAL A 23 -3.44 1.69 -1.21
C VAL A 23 -4.20 0.37 -1.40
N GLY A 24 -4.95 0.25 -2.49
CA GLY A 24 -5.71 -0.95 -2.82
C GLY A 24 -4.85 -2.04 -3.47
N SER A 25 -5.30 -3.30 -3.41
CA SER A 25 -4.55 -4.44 -3.96
C SER A 25 -4.37 -4.38 -5.48
N ALA A 26 -5.35 -3.83 -6.20
CA ALA A 26 -5.27 -3.69 -7.66
C ALA A 26 -4.06 -2.87 -8.11
N LEU A 27 -3.66 -1.86 -7.32
CA LEU A 27 -2.48 -1.05 -7.62
C LEU A 27 -1.17 -1.82 -7.35
N LEU A 28 -1.17 -2.72 -6.38
CA LEU A 28 0.04 -3.38 -5.88
C LEU A 28 0.32 -4.73 -6.55
N THR A 29 -0.58 -5.22 -7.40
CA THR A 29 -0.49 -6.58 -7.96
C THR A 29 0.17 -6.56 -9.33
N ASN A 30 1.12 -7.45 -9.56
CA ASN A 30 1.80 -7.65 -10.85
C ASN A 30 1.14 -8.77 -11.66
N ASP A 31 -0.14 -8.61 -12.03
CA ASP A 31 -0.91 -9.57 -12.83
C ASP A 31 -0.81 -11.03 -12.35
N GLY A 32 -0.93 -11.25 -11.03
CA GLY A 32 -0.83 -12.57 -10.42
C GLY A 32 0.58 -13.03 -10.06
N ARG A 33 1.63 -12.27 -10.39
CA ARG A 33 3.04 -12.57 -10.06
C ARG A 33 3.49 -12.01 -8.70
N GLY A 34 2.54 -11.78 -7.78
CA GLY A 34 2.82 -11.17 -6.49
C GLY A 34 2.80 -9.64 -6.54
N LEU A 35 3.61 -9.01 -5.68
CA LEU A 35 3.67 -7.55 -5.58
C LEU A 35 4.43 -6.94 -6.76
N ASP A 36 3.94 -5.80 -7.27
CA ASP A 36 4.69 -4.98 -8.21
C ASP A 36 5.72 -4.12 -7.46
N ALA A 37 6.99 -4.52 -7.53
CA ALA A 37 8.08 -3.84 -6.87
C ALA A 37 8.26 -2.38 -7.35
N SER A 38 7.99 -2.10 -8.63
CA SER A 38 8.12 -0.75 -9.18
C SER A 38 7.08 0.20 -8.59
N VAL A 39 5.86 -0.28 -8.43
CA VAL A 39 4.77 0.48 -7.81
C VAL A 39 5.02 0.67 -6.32
N VAL A 40 5.47 -0.36 -5.60
CA VAL A 40 5.81 -0.25 -4.17
C VAL A 40 6.91 0.81 -3.98
N LYS A 41 7.96 0.77 -4.79
CA LYS A 41 9.04 1.78 -4.76
C LYS A 41 8.50 3.18 -5.03
N MET A 42 7.75 3.37 -6.11
CA MET A 42 7.17 4.67 -6.45
C MET A 42 6.32 5.24 -5.31
N LEU A 43 5.49 4.40 -4.69
CA LEU A 43 4.67 4.80 -3.55
C LEU A 43 5.57 5.21 -2.36
N ALA A 44 6.56 4.38 -2.01
CA ALA A 44 7.49 4.69 -0.93
C ALA A 44 8.22 6.03 -1.14
N ASP A 45 8.73 6.29 -2.35
CA ASP A 45 9.36 7.56 -2.72
C ASP A 45 8.42 8.76 -2.49
N GLN A 46 7.14 8.62 -2.86
CA GLN A 46 6.12 9.66 -2.61
C GLN A 46 5.84 9.86 -1.11
N LEU A 47 5.78 8.77 -0.33
CA LEU A 47 5.59 8.87 1.12
C LEU A 47 6.77 9.58 1.80
N VAL A 48 8.00 9.27 1.39
CA VAL A 48 9.22 9.94 1.85
C VAL A 48 9.19 11.42 1.50
N ALA A 49 8.80 11.77 0.27
CA ALA A 49 8.66 13.16 -0.16
C ALA A 49 7.58 13.93 0.61
N LEU A 50 6.48 13.27 1.01
CA LEU A 50 5.47 13.90 1.88
C LEU A 50 6.04 14.13 3.29
N ARG A 51 6.71 13.13 3.87
CA ARG A 51 7.34 13.28 5.19
C ARG A 51 8.42 14.36 5.21
N SER A 52 9.25 14.47 4.17
CA SER A 52 10.30 15.49 4.09
C SER A 52 9.76 16.92 4.03
N ARG A 53 8.52 17.09 3.55
CA ARG A 53 7.81 18.37 3.58
C ARG A 53 7.00 18.59 4.88
N GLY A 54 7.25 17.81 5.93
CA GLY A 54 6.66 17.99 7.26
C GLY A 54 5.25 17.41 7.46
N ARG A 55 4.79 16.51 6.59
CA ARG A 55 3.50 15.82 6.77
C ARG A 55 3.67 14.59 7.68
N ASP A 56 2.71 14.38 8.58
CA ASP A 56 2.55 13.11 9.31
C ASP A 56 1.85 12.11 8.38
N VAL A 57 2.50 10.99 8.03
CA VAL A 57 1.94 10.02 7.08
C VAL A 57 1.69 8.67 7.73
N VAL A 58 0.49 8.12 7.53
CA VAL A 58 0.13 6.74 7.88
C VAL A 58 -0.24 6.00 6.60
N LEU A 59 0.46 4.92 6.30
CA LEU A 59 0.14 4.05 5.17
C LEU A 59 -0.79 2.92 5.62
N VAL A 60 -1.88 2.71 4.89
CA VAL A 60 -2.74 1.53 5.02
C VAL A 60 -2.67 0.75 3.71
N SER A 61 -1.83 -0.28 3.66
CA SER A 61 -1.61 -1.05 2.43
C SER A 61 -2.40 -2.36 2.40
N SER A 62 -2.91 -2.71 1.22
CA SER A 62 -3.41 -4.06 0.94
C SER A 62 -2.26 -4.93 0.41
N GLY A 63 -2.54 -6.09 -0.18
CA GLY A 63 -1.51 -6.86 -0.90
C GLY A 63 -0.83 -7.99 -0.11
N ALA A 64 -1.09 -8.13 1.20
CA ALA A 64 -0.55 -9.24 2.00
C ALA A 64 -0.94 -10.62 1.42
N ILE A 65 -2.21 -10.81 1.05
CA ILE A 65 -2.64 -12.06 0.40
C ILE A 65 -1.88 -12.27 -0.91
N VAL A 66 -1.81 -11.25 -1.79
CA VAL A 66 -1.12 -11.32 -3.10
C VAL A 66 0.35 -11.72 -2.94
N ALA A 67 1.04 -11.11 -1.98
CA ALA A 67 2.41 -11.47 -1.65
C ALA A 67 2.53 -12.91 -1.13
N GLY A 68 1.54 -13.36 -0.35
CA GLY A 68 1.45 -14.72 0.16
C GLY A 68 1.23 -15.76 -0.92
N LEU A 69 0.35 -15.47 -1.90
CA LEU A 69 0.09 -16.36 -3.04
C LEU A 69 1.38 -16.66 -3.80
N ALA A 70 2.17 -15.62 -4.10
CA ALA A 70 3.45 -15.79 -4.78
C ALA A 70 4.43 -16.67 -3.98
N ARG A 71 4.50 -16.50 -2.66
CA ARG A 71 5.39 -17.32 -1.80
C ARG A 71 4.93 -18.76 -1.62
N LEU A 72 3.61 -18.98 -1.66
CA LEU A 72 3.01 -20.31 -1.55
C LEU A 72 2.87 -21.00 -2.92
N ASN A 73 3.32 -20.37 -4.00
CA ASN A 73 3.14 -20.84 -5.38
C ASN A 73 1.65 -21.11 -5.72
N LEU A 74 0.75 -20.28 -5.21
CA LEU A 74 -0.68 -20.32 -5.51
C LEU A 74 -0.99 -19.36 -6.66
N THR A 75 -1.67 -19.86 -7.68
CA THR A 75 -2.03 -19.08 -8.88
C THR A 75 -3.30 -18.26 -8.71
N GLU A 76 -4.16 -18.64 -7.75
CA GLU A 76 -5.42 -17.96 -7.46
C GLU A 76 -5.63 -17.74 -5.97
N ARG A 77 -6.50 -16.80 -5.65
CA ARG A 77 -6.86 -16.52 -4.26
C ARG A 77 -7.78 -17.62 -3.72
N PRO A 78 -7.44 -18.28 -2.60
CA PRO A 78 -8.31 -19.27 -1.97
C PRO A 78 -9.67 -18.68 -1.58
N ARG A 79 -10.75 -19.44 -1.77
CA ARG A 79 -12.11 -19.05 -1.39
C ARG A 79 -12.34 -19.23 0.11
N GLU A 80 -11.64 -20.18 0.70
CA GLU A 80 -11.70 -20.52 2.10
C GLU A 80 -10.98 -19.44 2.93
N VAL A 81 -11.69 -18.91 3.94
CA VAL A 81 -11.18 -17.81 4.77
C VAL A 81 -9.87 -18.19 5.46
N HIS A 82 -9.75 -19.41 5.98
CA HIS A 82 -8.55 -19.86 6.69
C HIS A 82 -7.33 -19.93 5.76
N LEU A 83 -7.50 -20.34 4.50
CA LEU A 83 -6.42 -20.34 3.51
C LEU A 83 -6.05 -18.92 3.08
N SER A 84 -7.03 -18.03 2.91
CA SER A 84 -6.77 -16.60 2.69
C SER A 84 -6.01 -15.97 3.86
N GLN A 85 -6.32 -16.34 5.11
CA GLN A 85 -5.60 -15.88 6.30
C GLN A 85 -4.17 -16.43 6.34
N ALA A 86 -3.97 -17.71 6.00
CA ALA A 86 -2.64 -18.31 5.90
C ALA A 86 -1.78 -17.59 4.85
N ALA A 87 -2.33 -17.33 3.66
CA ALA A 87 -1.66 -16.54 2.64
C ALA A 87 -1.34 -15.12 3.13
N ALA A 88 -2.30 -14.45 3.78
CA ALA A 88 -2.06 -13.12 4.35
C ALA A 88 -0.92 -13.14 5.39
N ALA A 89 -0.88 -14.12 6.29
CA ALA A 89 0.15 -14.24 7.32
C ALA A 89 1.55 -14.43 6.69
N VAL A 90 1.66 -15.33 5.69
CA VAL A 90 2.92 -15.57 4.96
C VAL A 90 3.37 -14.34 4.17
N GLY A 91 2.43 -13.64 3.55
CA GLY A 91 2.71 -12.49 2.70
C GLY A 91 2.90 -11.17 3.45
N GLN A 92 2.39 -11.04 4.68
CA GLN A 92 2.48 -9.80 5.45
C GLN A 92 3.93 -9.38 5.68
N SER A 93 4.82 -10.33 6.02
CA SER A 93 6.26 -10.04 6.17
C SER A 93 6.90 -9.61 4.85
N ALA A 94 6.45 -10.15 3.71
CA ALA A 94 6.92 -9.73 2.39
C ALA A 94 6.52 -8.29 2.08
N LEU A 95 5.25 -7.96 2.35
CA LEU A 95 4.71 -6.64 2.10
C LEU A 95 5.44 -5.58 2.93
N VAL A 96 5.64 -5.85 4.22
CA VAL A 96 6.39 -4.96 5.12
C VAL A 96 7.81 -4.76 4.60
N ARG A 97 8.52 -5.84 4.28
CA ARG A 97 9.89 -5.78 3.75
C ARG A 97 9.98 -4.98 2.45
N ALA A 98 9.05 -5.19 1.51
CA ALA A 98 9.04 -4.49 0.23
C ALA A 98 8.90 -2.96 0.41
N TYR A 99 8.15 -2.50 1.42
CA TYR A 99 8.12 -1.09 1.78
C TYR A 99 9.38 -0.64 2.54
N GLU A 100 9.87 -1.43 3.49
CA GLU A 100 11.05 -1.12 4.32
C GLU A 100 12.29 -0.84 3.48
N GLU A 101 12.51 -1.64 2.43
CA GLU A 101 13.63 -1.50 1.47
C GLU A 101 13.65 -0.14 0.76
N HIS A 102 12.54 0.60 0.74
CA HIS A 102 12.41 1.89 0.06
C HIS A 102 12.02 3.06 1.00
N LEU A 103 11.60 2.77 2.23
CA LEU A 103 11.27 3.77 3.24
C LEU A 103 12.46 4.10 4.17
N SER A 104 13.47 3.23 4.19
CA SER A 104 14.67 3.45 5.00
C SER A 104 15.47 4.64 4.44
N PRO A 105 15.98 5.55 5.29
CA PRO A 105 16.93 6.57 4.85
C PRO A 105 18.13 5.86 4.22
N THR A 106 18.50 6.22 2.99
CA THR A 106 19.80 5.83 2.45
C THR A 106 20.86 6.48 3.35
N VAL A 107 21.53 5.65 4.15
CA VAL A 107 22.69 6.05 4.96
C VAL A 107 23.87 6.31 4.03
#